data_AF-A0A7D8BES1-F1
#
_entry.id   AF-A0A7D8BES1-F1
#
_cell.length_a   1.000
_cell.length_b   1.000
_cell.length_c   1.000
_cell.angle_alpha   90.00
_cell.angle_beta   90.00
_cell.angle_gamma   90.00
#
_symmetry.space_group_name_H-M   'P 1'
#
loop_
_entity.id
_entity.type
_entity.pdbx_description
1 polymer ?
#
loop_
_entity_poly.entity_id
_entity_poly.type
_entity_poly.pdbx_seq_one_letter_code
_entity_poly.pdbx_strand_id
1 'polypeptide(L)'
;MNGAIDLDNLASRVLKPLFEANGLEWKGWQAYRRGLATNLKELGVEDTTVQCILRHENVSTTQRFYIKTAPKVAQEAMRVLEEKIACTARVQQSTIN
;
A
#
# COMPACT_ATOMS: atom_id res chain seq x y z
N MET A 1 -7.42 -11.25 -23.02
CA MET A 1 -6.91 -9.87 -22.85
C MET A 1 -5.91 -9.87 -21.70
N ASN A 2 -4.62 -10.12 -21.98
CA ASN A 2 -3.54 -10.02 -20.99
C ASN A 2 -3.02 -8.58 -21.00
N GLY A 3 -3.78 -7.65 -20.43
CA GLY A 3 -3.30 -6.29 -20.20
C GLY A 3 -2.49 -6.27 -18.93
N ALA A 4 -1.16 -6.25 -19.04
CA ALA A 4 -0.31 -5.94 -17.90
C ALA A 4 -0.80 -4.61 -17.29
N ILE A 5 -0.89 -4.53 -15.95
CA ILE A 5 -1.22 -3.28 -15.29
C ILE A 5 -0.11 -2.29 -15.62
N ASP A 6 -0.43 -1.28 -16.42
CA ASP A 6 0.46 -0.18 -16.72
C ASP A 6 0.50 0.75 -15.51
N LEU A 7 1.64 0.74 -14.83
CA LEU A 7 1.88 1.53 -13.62
C LEU A 7 1.85 3.02 -13.94
N ASP A 8 2.32 3.47 -15.10
CA ASP A 8 2.29 4.90 -15.43
C ASP A 8 0.85 5.38 -15.66
N ASN A 9 0.03 4.54 -16.27
CA ASN A 9 -1.42 4.77 -16.37
C ASN A 9 -2.11 4.78 -15.00
N LEU A 10 -1.77 3.86 -14.10
CA LEU A 10 -2.30 3.84 -12.74
C LEU A 10 -1.90 5.09 -11.94
N ALA A 11 -0.63 5.48 -12.01
CA ALA A 11 -0.12 6.66 -11.34
C ALA A 11 -0.83 7.92 -11.84
N SER A 12 -0.92 8.08 -13.16
CA SER A 12 -1.50 9.28 -13.77
C SER A 12 -3.00 9.41 -13.55
N ARG A 13 -3.75 8.30 -13.68
CA ARG A 13 -5.23 8.35 -13.67
C ARG A 13 -5.84 8.20 -12.28
N VAL A 14 -5.13 7.60 -11.34
CA VAL A 14 -5.68 7.28 -10.01
C VAL A 14 -4.87 7.96 -8.92
N LEU A 15 -3.57 7.73 -8.85
CA LEU A 15 -2.78 8.20 -7.71
C LEU A 15 -2.57 9.71 -7.71
N LYS A 16 -2.14 10.32 -8.82
CA LYS A 16 -1.97 11.78 -8.91
C LYS A 16 -3.25 12.54 -8.52
N PRO A 17 -4.42 12.30 -9.13
CA PRO A 17 -5.62 13.04 -8.77
C PRO A 17 -6.08 12.75 -7.35
N LEU A 18 -5.89 11.52 -6.84
CA LEU A 18 -6.22 11.19 -5.46
C LEU A 18 -5.32 11.95 -4.46
N PHE A 19 -4.02 12.01 -4.70
CA PHE A 19 -3.10 12.75 -3.85
C PHE A 19 -3.41 14.24 -3.88
N GLU A 20 -3.61 14.82 -5.06
CA GLU A 20 -3.97 16.23 -5.24
C GLU A 20 -5.29 16.58 -4.53
N ALA A 21 -6.32 15.74 -4.65
CA ALA A 21 -7.60 15.92 -3.96
C ALA A 21 -7.48 15.90 -2.43
N ASN A 22 -6.42 15.30 -1.88
CA ASN A 22 -6.12 15.26 -0.46
C ASN A 22 -5.03 16.27 -0.05
N GLY A 23 -4.67 17.22 -0.92
CA GLY A 23 -3.64 18.23 -0.65
C GLY A 23 -2.21 17.67 -0.58
N LEU A 24 -1.98 16.47 -1.13
CA LEU A 24 -0.69 15.79 -1.17
C LEU A 24 -0.11 15.85 -2.59
N GLU A 25 1.20 15.92 -2.69
CA GLU A 25 1.89 15.86 -3.99
C GLU A 25 2.37 14.43 -4.29
N TRP A 26 2.10 13.95 -5.50
CA TRP A 26 2.65 12.68 -5.96
C TRP A 26 4.17 12.78 -6.20
N LYS A 27 4.95 12.11 -5.35
CA LYS A 27 6.44 12.10 -5.41
C LYS A 27 7.03 10.87 -6.12
N GLY A 28 6.21 10.14 -6.88
CA GLY A 28 6.64 8.96 -7.63
C GLY A 28 6.57 7.64 -6.86
N TRP A 29 6.80 6.54 -7.60
CA TRP A 29 6.66 5.18 -7.09
C TRP A 29 7.57 4.83 -5.92
N GLN A 30 8.76 5.44 -5.84
CA GLN A 30 9.67 5.22 -4.73
C GLN A 30 9.16 5.84 -3.42
N ALA A 31 8.60 7.05 -3.49
CA ALA A 31 8.00 7.71 -2.34
C ALA A 31 6.74 6.96 -1.88
N TYR A 32 5.90 6.53 -2.82
CA TYR A 32 4.73 5.71 -2.53
C TYR A 32 5.10 4.40 -1.80
N ARG A 33 6.07 3.64 -2.33
CA ARG A 33 6.52 2.39 -1.70
C ARG A 33 7.09 2.62 -0.30
N ARG A 34 7.84 3.71 -0.09
CA ARG A 34 8.36 4.08 1.23
C ARG A 34 7.25 4.41 2.22
N GLY A 35 6.30 5.27 1.83
CA GLY A 35 5.16 5.63 2.68
C GLY A 35 4.31 4.42 3.04
N LEU A 36 4.03 3.55 2.06
CA LEU A 36 3.31 2.30 2.29
C LEU A 36 4.04 1.38 3.28
N ALA A 37 5.36 1.20 3.13
CA ALA A 37 6.16 0.40 4.05
C ALA A 37 6.12 0.96 5.49
N THR A 38 6.30 2.27 5.64
CA THR A 38 6.26 2.95 6.94
C THR A 38 4.89 2.80 7.60
N ASN A 39 3.79 3.07 6.88
CA ASN A 39 2.44 2.96 7.41
C ASN A 39 2.11 1.53 7.87
N LEU A 40 2.50 0.52 7.08
CA LEU A 40 2.30 -0.88 7.45
C LEU A 40 3.11 -1.25 8.71
N LYS A 41 4.33 -0.72 8.85
CA LYS A 41 5.15 -0.95 10.04
C LYS A 41 4.57 -0.27 11.28
N GLU A 42 4.04 0.94 11.15
CA GLU A 42 3.34 1.66 12.23
C GLU A 42 2.06 0.94 12.67
N LEU A 43 1.39 0.24 11.73
CA LEU A 43 0.25 -0.64 12.03
C LEU A 43 0.65 -1.97 12.67
N GLY A 44 1.94 -2.22 12.91
CA GLY A 44 2.44 -3.44 13.53
C GLY A 44 2.47 -4.65 12.60
N VAL A 45 2.45 -4.45 11.28
CA VAL A 45 2.53 -5.53 10.30
C VAL A 45 3.95 -6.11 10.28
N GLU A 46 4.04 -7.45 10.32
CA GLU A 46 5.31 -8.18 10.27
C GLU A 46 6.09 -7.90 8.98
N ASP A 47 7.42 -7.76 9.09
CA ASP A 47 8.29 -7.35 7.97
C ASP A 47 8.19 -8.29 6.77
N THR A 48 7.98 -9.58 7.03
CA THR A 48 7.83 -10.58 5.97
C THR A 48 6.51 -10.40 5.19
N THR A 49 5.45 -9.93 5.86
CA THR A 49 4.18 -9.56 5.22
C THR A 49 4.32 -8.25 4.45
N VAL A 50 5.03 -7.25 4.99
CA VAL A 50 5.34 -5.99 4.28
C VAL A 50 6.14 -6.28 3.01
N GLN A 51 7.14 -7.16 3.07
CA GLN A 51 7.91 -7.60 1.90
C GLN A 51 7.03 -8.30 0.86
N CYS A 52 6.09 -9.13 1.30
CA CYS A 52 5.13 -9.79 0.41
C CYS A 52 4.22 -8.77 -0.31
N ILE A 53 3.72 -7.76 0.42
CA ILE A 53 2.89 -6.68 -0.13
C ILE A 53 3.70 -5.86 -1.16
N LEU A 54 4.93 -5.49 -0.83
CA LEU A 54 5.78 -4.63 -1.68
C LEU A 54 6.45 -5.39 -2.83
N ARG A 55 6.38 -6.73 -2.85
CA ARG A 55 7.02 -7.61 -3.84
C ARG A 55 8.50 -7.28 -4.07
N HIS A 56 9.27 -7.10 -3.01
CA HIS A 56 10.72 -6.90 -3.13
C HIS A 56 11.39 -8.13 -3.75
N GLU A 57 12.20 -7.92 -4.79
CA GLU A 57 12.86 -8.96 -5.59
C GLU A 57 13.98 -9.72 -4.84
N ASN A 58 14.48 -9.22 -3.70
CA ASN A 58 15.54 -9.89 -2.96
C ASN A 58 15.01 -10.83 -1.86
N VAL A 59 14.38 -11.91 -2.33
CA VAL A 59 14.21 -13.19 -1.61
C VAL A 59 15.21 -14.19 -2.19
N SER A 60 16.47 -13.78 -2.38
CA SER A 60 17.52 -14.64 -2.95
C SER A 60 17.96 -15.76 -2.00
N THR A 61 17.43 -15.81 -0.78
CA THR A 61 17.41 -17.02 0.05
C THR A 61 16.07 -17.11 0.76
N THR A 62 15.55 -18.34 0.91
CA THR A 62 14.29 -18.71 1.59
C THR A 62 13.03 -18.85 0.71
N GLN A 63 13.17 -19.24 -0.56
CA GLN A 63 12.04 -19.72 -1.38
C GLN A 63 11.37 -21.02 -0.88
N ARG A 64 11.91 -21.71 0.13
CA ARG A 64 11.43 -23.08 0.48
C ARG A 64 10.37 -23.17 1.59
N PHE A 65 10.08 -22.11 2.34
CA PHE A 65 9.09 -22.16 3.45
C PHE A 65 7.89 -21.20 3.30
N TYR A 66 7.90 -20.30 2.31
CA TYR A 66 6.89 -19.22 2.21
C TYR A 66 5.57 -19.61 1.50
N ILE A 67 5.43 -20.88 1.13
CA ILE A 67 4.38 -21.35 0.21
C ILE A 67 3.15 -21.77 1.03
N LYS A 68 2.25 -20.81 1.32
CA LYS A 68 0.77 -20.90 1.22
C LYS A 68 -0.02 -19.88 2.06
N THR A 69 0.57 -19.26 3.08
CA THR A 69 -0.19 -18.42 4.05
C THR A 69 -0.14 -16.91 3.78
N ALA A 70 0.84 -16.43 3.01
CA ALA A 70 1.07 -15.00 2.78
C ALA A 70 -0.08 -14.21 2.10
N PRO A 71 -0.88 -14.76 1.16
CA PRO A 71 -1.90 -13.97 0.48
C PRO A 71 -2.99 -13.44 1.43
N LYS A 72 -3.42 -14.26 2.39
CA LYS A 72 -4.48 -13.88 3.34
C LYS A 72 -4.00 -12.82 4.33
N VAL A 73 -2.79 -12.98 4.85
CA VAL A 73 -2.20 -12.04 5.82
C VAL A 73 -1.91 -10.69 5.16
N ALA A 74 -1.41 -10.69 3.93
CA ALA A 74 -1.21 -9.47 3.15
C ALA A 74 -2.54 -8.74 2.85
N GLN A 75 -3.59 -9.49 2.49
CA GLN A 75 -4.93 -8.92 2.27
C GLN A 75 -5.51 -8.30 3.54
N GLU A 76 -5.39 -9.00 4.68
CA GLU A 76 -5.88 -8.50 5.97
C GLU A 76 -5.12 -7.24 6.40
N ALA A 77 -3.80 -7.22 6.27
CA ALA A 77 -2.99 -6.04 6.57
C ALA A 77 -3.39 -4.82 5.70
N MET A 78 -3.64 -5.03 4.41
CA MET A 78 -4.10 -3.97 3.52
C MET A 78 -5.52 -3.50 3.85
N ARG A 79 -6.40 -4.40 4.31
CA ARG A 79 -7.74 -4.06 4.77
C ARG A 79 -7.70 -3.21 6.04
N VAL A 80 -6.86 -3.57 7.02
CA VAL A 80 -6.67 -2.77 8.24
C VAL A 80 -6.15 -1.36 7.89
N LEU A 81 -5.22 -1.27 6.95
CA LEU A 81 -4.73 0.02 6.45
C LEU A 81 -5.86 0.85 5.81
N GLU A 82 -6.68 0.23 4.96
CA GLU A 82 -7.83 0.89 4.32
C GLU A 82 -8.85 1.40 5.36
N GLU A 83 -9.21 0.58 6.35
CA GLU A 83 -10.14 0.96 7.43
C GLU A 83 -9.62 2.17 8.24
N LYS A 84 -8.31 2.21 8.53
CA LYS A 84 -7.68 3.33 9.26
C LYS A 84 -7.65 4.62 8.44
N ILE A 85 -7.38 4.52 7.14
CA ILE A 85 -7.42 5.68 6.23
C ILE A 85 -8.86 6.21 6.12
N ALA A 86 -9.84 5.32 5.91
CA ALA A 86 -11.26 5.70 5.80
C ALA A 86 -11.80 6.35 7.08
N CYS A 87 -11.42 5.82 8.25
CA CYS A 87 -11.78 6.42 9.53
C CYS A 87 -11.18 7.83 9.69
N THR A 88 -9.91 8.01 9.32
CA THR A 88 -9.23 9.31 9.39
C THR A 88 -9.90 10.35 8.49
N ALA A 89 -10.26 9.98 7.26
CA ALA A 89 -10.95 10.87 6.32
C ALA A 89 -12.34 11.31 6.85
N ARG A 90 -13.08 10.41 7.51
CA ARG A 90 -14.38 10.73 8.11
C ARG A 90 -14.28 11.68 9.29
N VAL A 91 -13.26 11.52 10.14
CA VAL A 91 -13.03 12.39 11.30
C VAL A 91 -12.68 13.82 10.83
N GLN A 92 -11.87 13.97 9.78
CA GLN A 92 -11.50 15.28 9.26
C GLN A 92 -12.67 16.09 8.70
N GLN A 93 -13.71 15.45 8.15
CA GLN A 93 -14.93 16.11 7.69
C GLN A 93 -15.80 16.65 8.83
N SER A 94 -15.76 16.01 10.00
CA SER A 94 -16.52 16.45 11.19
C SER A 94 -15.84 17.58 11.98
N THR A 95 -14.53 17.80 11.81
CA THR A 95 -13.80 18.89 12.48
C THR A 95 -13.85 20.22 11.70
N ILE A 96 -14.39 20.20 10.48
CA ILE A 96 -14.66 21.38 9.65
C ILE A 96 -16.18 21.60 9.65
N ASN A 97 -16.73 21.99 10.79
CA ASN A 97 -18.07 22.59 10.93
C ASN A 97 -18.09 23.45 12.19
#